data_AF-A0ABD8ANT0-F1
#
_entry.id   AF-A0ABD8ANT0-F1
#
_cell.length_a   1.000
_cell.length_b   1.000
_cell.length_c   1.000
_cell.angle_alpha   90.00
_cell.angle_beta   90.00
_cell.angle_gamma   90.00
#
_symmetry.space_group_name_H-M   'P 1'
#
loop_
_entity.id
_entity.type
_entity.pdbx_description
1 polymer ?
#
loop_
_entity_poly.entity_id
_entity_poly.type
_entity_poly.pdbx_seq_one_letter_code
_entity_poly.pdbx_strand_id
1 'polypeptide(L)'
;MAENILLGALRRYEFYSYSSNLIAELYKTVSQDLYGDIHWNWTYEPSNEYSIPRSWTHPSRSDANLGTLTAQNIKDPSMFFTISMNVSRFYTPNYSRDCTRSYMLRTGLRNNGSIVKPDLYTNVGAVTEIPLNTCINEAYSNLSNAPNVYWKWTLFTNFNYIYLFGEAQNYIGDAAYPVRLYLGRMKPFEEEDPLVANDFVGIFGHYPVGMNIAGVELKHNTGRGYVRTSRNGTSNALYHFSTSSQVPSPGLGGRYFISPFYVWHGTEGVRGEFFGIRTAVLRNSSMYPDGSILDLGDERYYVFHVNVQQHPATHQGFFATNGAYYNGQPYFFDSALLLGGGQRVLLFEIEKEV
;
A
#
# COMPACT_ATOMS: atom_id res chain seq x y z
N MET A 1 7.65 -17.05 -16.80
CA MET A 1 8.54 -18.15 -16.35
C MET A 1 10.03 -17.86 -16.63
N ALA A 2 10.41 -17.33 -17.79
CA ALA A 2 11.78 -16.81 -18.04
C ALA A 2 12.14 -15.55 -17.23
N GLU A 3 11.13 -14.82 -16.75
CA GLU A 3 11.31 -13.52 -16.08
C GLU A 3 11.96 -13.63 -14.68
N ASN A 4 11.57 -14.62 -13.85
CA ASN A 4 12.10 -14.74 -12.47
C ASN A 4 13.60 -15.10 -12.40
N ILE A 5 14.20 -15.61 -13.47
CA ILE A 5 15.65 -15.89 -13.53
C ILE A 5 16.43 -14.58 -13.69
N LEU A 6 15.90 -13.62 -14.48
CA LEU A 6 16.51 -12.31 -14.72
C LEU A 6 16.35 -11.33 -13.56
N LEU A 7 15.47 -11.62 -12.60
CA LEU A 7 15.14 -10.76 -11.47
C LEU A 7 16.03 -10.98 -10.24
N GLY A 8 16.94 -11.96 -10.28
CA GLY A 8 17.80 -12.30 -9.14
C GLY A 8 16.99 -12.64 -7.89
N ALA A 9 17.18 -11.85 -6.83
CA ALA A 9 16.43 -11.98 -5.58
C ALA A 9 15.00 -11.43 -5.65
N LEU A 10 14.64 -10.58 -6.62
CA LEU A 10 13.27 -10.07 -6.74
C LEU A 10 12.33 -11.19 -7.25
N ARG A 11 11.12 -11.25 -6.70
CA ARG A 11 10.06 -12.15 -7.17
C ARG A 11 8.87 -11.32 -7.64
N ARG A 12 8.32 -11.67 -8.80
CA ARG A 12 7.09 -11.08 -9.34
C ARG A 12 6.00 -12.15 -9.42
N TYR A 13 4.82 -11.82 -8.93
CA TYR A 13 3.62 -12.65 -9.07
C TYR A 13 2.50 -11.82 -9.67
N GLU A 14 1.63 -12.47 -10.44
CA GLU A 14 0.40 -11.88 -10.96
C GLU A 14 -0.78 -12.78 -10.65
N PHE A 15 -1.90 -12.18 -10.26
CA PHE A 15 -3.14 -12.89 -9.97
C PHE A 15 -4.35 -11.96 -10.10
N TYR A 16 -5.55 -12.53 -10.06
CA TYR A 16 -6.79 -11.77 -10.14
C TYR A 16 -7.68 -12.10 -8.95
N SER A 17 -8.39 -11.10 -8.44
CA SER A 17 -9.35 -11.32 -7.36
C SER A 17 -10.40 -10.23 -7.30
N TYR A 18 -11.51 -10.54 -6.65
CA TYR A 18 -12.44 -9.52 -6.16
C TYR A 18 -11.93 -8.98 -4.82
N SER A 19 -12.33 -7.76 -4.45
CA SER A 19 -12.04 -7.20 -3.13
C SER A 19 -12.41 -8.17 -1.99
N SER A 20 -13.52 -8.91 -2.14
CA SER A 20 -14.01 -9.86 -1.14
C SER A 20 -13.18 -11.12 -0.94
N ASN A 21 -12.32 -11.50 -1.89
CA ASN A 21 -11.50 -12.73 -1.79
C ASN A 21 -10.00 -12.46 -1.98
N LEU A 22 -9.57 -11.20 -1.95
CA LEU A 22 -8.18 -10.78 -2.13
C LEU A 22 -7.20 -11.58 -1.26
N ILE A 23 -7.45 -11.68 0.04
CA ILE A 23 -6.51 -12.31 0.99
C ILE A 23 -6.30 -13.79 0.65
N ALA A 24 -7.38 -14.50 0.33
CA ALA A 24 -7.30 -15.92 -0.03
C ALA A 24 -6.54 -16.14 -1.34
N GLU A 25 -6.80 -15.33 -2.38
CA GLU A 25 -6.10 -15.45 -3.66
C GLU A 25 -4.63 -15.02 -3.57
N LEU A 26 -4.32 -13.99 -2.77
CA LEU A 26 -2.95 -13.60 -2.46
C LEU A 26 -2.20 -14.75 -1.78
N TYR A 27 -2.78 -15.38 -0.76
CA TYR A 27 -2.18 -16.54 -0.10
C TYR A 27 -1.91 -17.69 -1.07
N LYS A 28 -2.91 -18.07 -1.88
CA LYS A 28 -2.75 -19.14 -2.88
C LYS A 28 -1.62 -18.84 -3.87
N THR A 29 -1.42 -17.56 -4.21
CA THR A 29 -0.40 -17.13 -5.15
C THR A 29 1.01 -17.28 -4.56
N VAL A 30 1.20 -16.89 -3.30
CA VAL A 30 2.53 -16.90 -2.64
C VAL A 30 2.90 -18.24 -1.99
N SER A 31 1.97 -19.20 -1.90
CA SER A 31 2.18 -20.51 -1.26
C SER A 31 2.24 -21.69 -2.24
N GLN A 32 2.37 -21.45 -3.55
CA GLN A 32 2.42 -22.53 -4.54
C GLN A 32 3.67 -23.41 -4.36
N ASP A 33 3.50 -24.73 -4.28
CA ASP A 33 4.57 -25.70 -3.88
C ASP A 33 5.88 -25.63 -4.67
N LEU A 34 5.87 -25.16 -5.93
CA LEU A 34 7.07 -25.06 -6.78
C LEU A 34 7.60 -23.63 -6.93
N TYR A 35 6.81 -22.63 -6.52
CA TYR A 35 7.07 -21.21 -6.83
C TYR A 35 6.75 -20.28 -5.66
N GLY A 36 6.56 -20.83 -4.46
CA GLY A 36 6.26 -20.07 -3.26
C GLY A 36 7.34 -19.05 -2.93
N ASP A 37 6.95 -18.05 -2.15
CA ASP A 37 7.88 -17.00 -1.76
C ASP A 37 9.03 -17.57 -0.91
N ILE A 38 10.25 -17.19 -1.26
CA ILE A 38 11.49 -17.65 -0.61
C ILE A 38 12.00 -16.67 0.46
N HIS A 39 11.41 -15.48 0.56
CA HIS A 39 11.82 -14.43 1.48
C HIS A 39 10.91 -14.32 2.69
N TRP A 40 9.65 -14.74 2.53
CA TRP A 40 8.59 -14.55 3.51
C TRP A 40 7.86 -15.87 3.76
N ASN A 41 7.68 -16.19 5.04
CA ASN A 41 6.76 -17.24 5.48
C ASN A 41 5.35 -16.64 5.56
N TRP A 42 4.43 -17.20 4.77
CA TRP A 42 3.06 -16.71 4.66
C TRP A 42 2.09 -17.63 5.39
N THR A 43 1.17 -17.05 6.17
CA THR A 43 0.06 -17.80 6.77
C THR A 43 -1.27 -17.14 6.45
N TYR A 44 -2.32 -17.95 6.39
CA TYR A 44 -3.67 -17.51 6.08
C TYR A 44 -4.66 -18.02 7.11
N GLU A 45 -5.51 -17.12 7.56
CA GLU A 45 -6.64 -17.39 8.43
C GLU A 45 -7.91 -16.86 7.74
N PRO A 46 -8.92 -17.71 7.47
CA PRO A 46 -10.12 -17.28 6.74
C PRO A 46 -10.99 -16.30 7.52
N SER A 47 -10.91 -16.32 8.86
CA SER A 47 -11.60 -15.40 9.75
C SER A 47 -10.78 -15.24 11.03
N ASN A 48 -10.46 -14.01 11.38
CA ASN A 48 -9.66 -13.62 12.53
C ASN A 48 -10.52 -12.80 13.51
N GLU A 49 -10.74 -13.36 14.70
CA GLU A 49 -11.62 -12.74 15.71
C GLU A 49 -11.13 -11.36 16.20
N TYR A 50 -9.83 -11.11 16.12
CA TYR A 50 -9.19 -9.85 16.52
C TYR A 50 -9.25 -8.77 15.43
N SER A 51 -9.71 -9.12 14.22
CA SER A 51 -9.94 -8.19 13.13
C SER A 51 -11.43 -8.05 12.79
N ILE A 52 -12.37 -8.48 13.63
CA ILE A 52 -13.81 -8.39 13.30
C ILE A 52 -14.28 -6.92 13.28
N PRO A 53 -14.79 -6.39 12.14
CA PRO A 53 -15.46 -5.11 12.11
C PRO A 53 -16.86 -5.21 12.77
N ARG A 54 -17.27 -4.15 13.48
CA ARG A 54 -18.64 -4.03 14.03
C ARG A 54 -19.48 -3.11 13.13
N SER A 55 -20.77 -3.40 13.02
CA SER A 55 -21.72 -2.45 12.42
C SER A 55 -21.79 -1.19 13.30
N TRP A 56 -21.50 -0.03 12.73
CA TRP A 56 -21.43 1.21 13.52
C TRP A 56 -22.81 1.74 13.93
N THR A 57 -23.89 1.35 13.25
CA THR A 57 -25.26 1.68 13.69
C THR A 57 -25.86 0.63 14.62
N HIS A 58 -25.22 -0.53 14.78
CA HIS A 58 -25.72 -1.60 15.66
C HIS A 58 -24.55 -2.46 16.18
N PRO A 59 -23.89 -2.07 17.30
CA PRO A 59 -22.65 -2.70 17.77
C PRO A 59 -22.73 -4.19 18.09
N SER A 60 -23.93 -4.73 18.33
CA SER A 60 -24.18 -6.16 18.52
C SER A 60 -24.23 -6.97 17.22
N ARG A 61 -24.20 -6.30 16.06
CA ARG A 61 -24.10 -6.93 14.73
C ARG A 61 -22.66 -6.82 14.24
N SER A 62 -21.98 -7.95 14.14
CA SER A 62 -20.63 -8.06 13.60
C SER A 62 -20.61 -9.10 12.49
N ASP A 63 -19.70 -8.94 11.52
CA ASP A 63 -19.44 -9.96 10.53
C ASP A 63 -17.95 -10.29 10.51
N ALA A 64 -17.62 -11.55 10.22
CA ALA A 64 -16.24 -11.99 10.11
C ALA A 64 -15.49 -11.13 9.07
N ASN A 65 -14.20 -10.90 9.31
CA ASN A 65 -13.35 -10.31 8.28
C ASN A 65 -13.19 -11.30 7.10
N LEU A 66 -12.85 -10.78 5.92
CA LEU A 66 -12.75 -11.56 4.68
C LEU A 66 -11.33 -12.11 4.50
N GLY A 67 -10.81 -12.73 5.56
CA GLY A 67 -9.47 -13.29 5.63
C GLY A 67 -8.41 -12.36 6.23
N THR A 68 -7.42 -12.99 6.83
CA THR A 68 -6.18 -12.40 7.34
C THR A 68 -5.00 -13.18 6.80
N LEU A 69 -4.03 -12.43 6.28
CA LEU A 69 -2.74 -12.93 5.82
C LEU A 69 -1.66 -12.41 6.75
N THR A 70 -0.68 -13.24 7.09
CA THR A 70 0.56 -12.77 7.71
C THR A 70 1.76 -13.07 6.82
N ALA A 71 2.78 -12.22 6.90
CA ALA A 71 4.05 -12.36 6.23
C ALA A 71 5.16 -12.17 7.26
N GLN A 72 5.90 -13.22 7.57
CA GLN A 72 7.07 -13.15 8.44
C GLN A 72 8.33 -13.29 7.62
N ASN A 73 9.28 -12.36 7.75
CA ASN A 73 10.52 -12.46 7.01
C ASN A 73 11.37 -13.64 7.51
N ILE A 74 11.93 -14.41 6.59
CA ILE A 74 12.70 -15.62 6.91
C ILE A 74 14.08 -15.25 7.49
N LYS A 75 14.70 -14.16 7.02
CA LYS A 75 16.03 -13.72 7.47
C LYS A 75 15.98 -12.80 8.69
N ASP A 76 14.89 -12.06 8.88
CA ASP A 76 14.63 -11.26 10.08
C ASP A 76 13.19 -11.48 10.58
N PRO A 77 12.94 -12.49 11.43
CA PRO A 77 11.62 -12.80 11.94
C PRO A 77 10.93 -11.67 12.74
N SER A 78 11.68 -10.62 13.13
CA SER A 78 11.10 -9.42 13.74
C SER A 78 10.36 -8.54 12.72
N MET A 79 10.72 -8.63 11.43
CA MET A 79 9.97 -7.99 10.34
C MET A 79 8.78 -8.86 9.98
N PHE A 80 7.61 -8.40 10.40
CA PHE A 80 6.37 -9.13 10.33
C PHE A 80 5.26 -8.18 9.90
N PHE A 81 4.39 -8.65 9.02
CA PHE A 81 3.24 -7.90 8.55
C PHE A 81 1.96 -8.72 8.66
N THR A 82 0.87 -8.04 8.99
CA THR A 82 -0.49 -8.59 8.90
C THR A 82 -1.26 -7.77 7.87
N ILE A 83 -2.04 -8.42 7.00
CA ILE A 83 -2.96 -7.79 6.06
C ILE A 83 -4.32 -8.47 6.21
N SER A 84 -5.35 -7.73 6.61
CA SER A 84 -6.70 -8.26 6.83
C SER A 84 -7.71 -7.50 5.99
N MET A 85 -8.53 -8.23 5.24
CA MET A 85 -9.63 -7.61 4.50
C MET A 85 -10.85 -7.44 5.40
N ASN A 86 -11.31 -6.21 5.50
CA ASN A 86 -12.41 -5.82 6.37
C ASN A 86 -13.50 -5.16 5.54
N VAL A 87 -14.71 -5.16 6.11
CA VAL A 87 -15.86 -4.46 5.55
C VAL A 87 -16.35 -3.41 6.52
N SER A 88 -16.54 -2.21 6.01
CA SER A 88 -17.25 -1.14 6.69
C SER A 88 -18.74 -1.39 6.49
N ARG A 89 -19.53 -1.40 7.57
CA ARG A 89 -20.92 -1.89 7.54
C ARG A 89 -21.85 -1.02 8.36
N PHE A 90 -23.09 -0.97 7.89
CA PHE A 90 -24.20 -0.36 8.62
C PHE A 90 -25.46 -1.21 8.50
N TYR A 91 -26.25 -1.18 9.56
CA TYR A 91 -27.60 -1.73 9.60
C TYR A 91 -28.60 -0.65 9.19
N THR A 92 -29.57 -1.02 8.36
CA THR A 92 -30.66 -0.16 7.89
C THR A 92 -31.97 -0.59 8.55
N PRO A 93 -32.43 0.07 9.63
CA PRO A 93 -33.59 -0.37 10.41
C PRO A 93 -34.86 -0.48 9.56
N ASN A 94 -35.07 0.48 8.66
CA ASN A 94 -36.26 0.55 7.79
C ASN A 94 -36.42 -0.66 6.85
N TYR A 95 -35.32 -1.37 6.56
CA TYR A 95 -35.31 -2.54 5.68
C TYR A 95 -34.80 -3.81 6.37
N SER A 96 -34.52 -3.72 7.68
CA SER A 96 -33.97 -4.81 8.49
C SER A 96 -32.79 -5.56 7.86
N ARG A 97 -31.87 -4.82 7.23
CA ARG A 97 -30.77 -5.37 6.42
C ARG A 97 -29.41 -4.79 6.84
N ASP A 98 -28.37 -5.62 6.78
CA ASP A 98 -26.99 -5.17 6.88
C ASP A 98 -26.40 -4.95 5.48
N CYS A 99 -25.72 -3.82 5.30
CA CYS A 99 -25.12 -3.41 4.04
C CYS A 99 -23.64 -3.09 4.23
N THR A 100 -22.83 -3.43 3.22
CA THR A 100 -21.40 -3.11 3.14
C THR A 100 -21.23 -1.75 2.49
N ARG A 101 -20.41 -0.87 3.04
CA ARG A 101 -20.11 0.48 2.51
C ARG A 101 -18.71 0.60 1.94
N SER A 102 -17.74 -0.13 2.48
CA SER A 102 -16.39 -0.17 1.91
C SER A 102 -15.71 -1.50 2.18
N TYR A 103 -14.83 -1.90 1.27
CA TYR A 103 -13.79 -2.91 1.47
C TYR A 103 -12.50 -2.20 1.87
N MET A 104 -11.86 -2.63 2.96
CA MET A 104 -10.66 -1.98 3.46
C MET A 104 -9.64 -2.97 3.96
N LEU A 105 -8.38 -2.68 3.68
CA LEU A 105 -7.28 -3.37 4.28
C LEU A 105 -6.98 -2.76 5.64
N ARG A 106 -6.94 -3.61 6.65
CA ARG A 106 -6.26 -3.33 7.92
C ARG A 106 -4.90 -3.99 7.88
N THR A 107 -3.88 -3.22 8.17
CA THR A 107 -2.51 -3.69 8.18
C THR A 107 -1.94 -3.69 9.59
N GLY A 108 -0.86 -4.43 9.80
CA GLY A 108 -0.13 -4.51 11.06
C GLY A 108 1.35 -4.75 10.80
N LEU A 109 2.21 -4.35 11.73
CA LEU A 109 3.67 -4.46 11.60
C LEU A 109 4.38 -5.08 12.83
N ARG A 110 3.60 -5.56 13.81
CA ARG A 110 4.09 -6.29 14.99
C ARG A 110 3.64 -7.74 14.97
N ASN A 111 4.56 -8.62 15.30
CA ASN A 111 4.24 -9.99 15.66
C ASN A 111 3.71 -10.01 17.10
N ASN A 112 2.43 -10.32 17.27
CA ASN A 112 1.76 -10.36 18.58
C ASN A 112 1.82 -11.77 19.23
N GLY A 113 2.78 -12.61 18.81
CA GLY A 113 2.93 -13.97 19.31
C GLY A 113 1.95 -14.93 18.65
N SER A 114 1.34 -15.82 19.44
CA SER A 114 0.38 -16.81 18.94
C SER A 114 -0.95 -16.21 18.45
N ILE A 115 -1.22 -14.95 18.81
CA ILE A 115 -2.43 -14.23 18.39
C ILE A 115 -2.08 -13.37 17.20
N VAL A 116 -2.57 -13.76 16.02
CA VAL A 116 -2.50 -12.91 14.84
C VAL A 116 -3.52 -11.80 15.02
N LYS A 117 -3.08 -10.54 15.11
CA LYS A 117 -3.97 -9.38 15.10
C LYS A 117 -3.30 -8.21 14.38
N PRO A 118 -4.03 -7.41 13.58
CA PRO A 118 -3.52 -6.12 13.14
C PRO A 118 -3.35 -5.21 14.37
N ASP A 119 -2.12 -4.98 14.82
CA ASP A 119 -1.79 -4.22 16.03
C ASP A 119 -2.19 -2.73 15.95
N LEU A 120 -2.52 -2.26 14.76
CA LEU A 120 -2.81 -0.86 14.49
C LEU A 120 -4.24 -0.48 14.83
N TYR A 121 -5.18 -1.41 14.80
CA TYR A 121 -6.56 -1.10 15.17
C TYR A 121 -6.68 -0.63 16.63
N THR A 122 -5.78 -1.08 17.52
CA THR A 122 -5.78 -0.62 18.92
C THR A 122 -5.04 0.70 19.13
N ASN A 123 -3.95 0.94 18.40
CA ASN A 123 -3.06 2.07 18.67
C ASN A 123 -3.41 3.33 17.84
N VAL A 124 -3.73 3.13 16.56
CA VAL A 124 -4.03 4.21 15.61
C VAL A 124 -5.47 4.12 15.08
N GLY A 125 -6.10 2.96 15.14
CA GLY A 125 -7.51 2.77 14.84
C GLY A 125 -7.84 2.78 13.35
N ALA A 126 -9.07 3.15 13.02
CA ALA A 126 -9.59 3.12 11.64
C ALA A 126 -8.94 4.16 10.70
N VAL A 127 -8.14 5.09 11.23
CA VAL A 127 -7.48 6.13 10.42
C VAL A 127 -6.34 5.59 9.56
N THR A 128 -5.86 4.36 9.80
CA THR A 128 -4.82 3.70 8.98
C THR A 128 -5.38 2.66 8.03
N GLU A 129 -6.71 2.55 7.92
CA GLU A 129 -7.36 1.65 6.98
C GLU A 129 -7.16 2.12 5.54
N ILE A 130 -6.86 1.18 4.65
CA ILE A 130 -6.60 1.46 3.24
C ILE A 130 -7.82 0.99 2.43
N PRO A 131 -8.63 1.89 1.86
CA PRO A 131 -9.81 1.51 1.10
C PRO A 131 -9.44 0.83 -0.22
N LEU A 132 -10.19 -0.20 -0.61
CA LEU A 132 -10.16 -0.75 -1.97
C LEU A 132 -11.26 -0.17 -2.86
N ASN A 133 -12.19 0.59 -2.30
CA ASN A 133 -13.14 1.36 -3.08
C ASN A 133 -13.28 2.74 -2.45
N THR A 134 -13.31 3.75 -3.31
CA THR A 134 -13.55 5.13 -2.93
C THR A 134 -14.79 5.59 -3.66
N CYS A 135 -15.62 6.37 -3.02
CA CYS A 135 -16.93 6.80 -3.43
C CYS A 135 -18.01 5.69 -3.38
N ILE A 136 -19.02 5.97 -2.56
CA ILE A 136 -20.41 5.74 -2.91
C ILE A 136 -20.97 7.14 -2.92
N ASN A 137 -21.14 7.74 -4.11
CA ASN A 137 -21.77 9.05 -4.23
C ASN A 137 -23.28 8.92 -4.05
N GLU A 138 -23.73 8.43 -2.90
CA GLU A 138 -25.12 8.49 -2.48
C GLU A 138 -25.16 8.68 -0.98
N ALA A 139 -25.32 9.94 -0.58
CA ALA A 139 -25.73 10.31 0.76
C ALA A 139 -27.03 9.62 1.24
N TYR A 140 -27.73 8.78 0.42
CA TYR A 140 -29.07 8.28 0.74
C TYR A 140 -29.52 6.91 0.22
N SER A 141 -28.72 6.04 -0.43
CA SER A 141 -29.21 4.65 -0.61
C SER A 141 -28.90 3.82 0.62
N ASN A 142 -29.90 3.67 1.48
CA ASN A 142 -29.91 2.74 2.60
C ASN A 142 -30.03 1.28 2.13
N LEU A 143 -29.56 0.94 0.93
CA LEU A 143 -29.88 -0.30 0.23
C LEU A 143 -28.73 -0.87 -0.62
N SER A 144 -27.72 -0.07 -0.94
CA SER A 144 -26.66 -0.46 -1.87
C SER A 144 -25.38 -0.88 -1.14
N ASN A 145 -24.85 -2.03 -1.55
CA ASN A 145 -23.54 -2.50 -1.11
C ASN A 145 -22.42 -1.77 -1.86
N ALA A 146 -21.25 -1.69 -1.23
CA ALA A 146 -20.01 -1.29 -1.88
C ALA A 146 -19.78 -2.13 -3.15
N PRO A 147 -19.30 -1.52 -4.24
CA PRO A 147 -18.93 -2.28 -5.42
C PRO A 147 -17.81 -3.26 -5.07
N ASN A 148 -18.04 -4.54 -5.34
CA ASN A 148 -17.01 -5.56 -5.23
C ASN A 148 -16.13 -5.49 -6.48
N VAL A 149 -15.08 -4.68 -6.39
CA VAL A 149 -14.18 -4.39 -7.51
C VAL A 149 -13.38 -5.65 -7.86
N TYR A 150 -13.26 -5.94 -9.16
CA TYR A 150 -12.40 -6.98 -9.71
C TYR A 150 -11.06 -6.36 -10.08
N TRP A 151 -9.97 -7.00 -9.67
CA TRP A 151 -8.62 -6.46 -9.74
C TRP A 151 -7.70 -7.44 -10.47
N LYS A 152 -6.79 -6.88 -11.27
CA LYS A 152 -5.52 -7.52 -11.61
C LYS A 152 -4.48 -7.08 -10.58
N TRP A 153 -3.82 -8.01 -9.94
CA TRP A 153 -2.78 -7.75 -8.96
C TRP A 153 -1.41 -8.11 -9.50
N THR A 154 -0.43 -7.27 -9.19
CA THR A 154 0.99 -7.58 -9.34
C THR A 154 1.65 -7.43 -7.97
N LEU A 155 2.36 -8.48 -7.55
CA LEU A 155 3.08 -8.53 -6.28
C LEU A 155 4.58 -8.62 -6.57
N PHE A 156 5.35 -7.72 -5.98
CA PHE A 156 6.81 -7.80 -5.95
C PHE A 156 7.28 -8.10 -4.53
N THR A 157 8.12 -9.12 -4.36
CA THR A 157 8.70 -9.44 -3.05
C THR A 157 10.22 -9.56 -3.12
N ASN A 158 10.86 -9.07 -2.07
CA ASN A 158 12.28 -9.15 -1.79
C ASN A 158 12.43 -9.38 -0.27
N PHE A 159 13.60 -9.81 0.19
CA PHE A 159 13.90 -9.92 1.63
C PHE A 159 13.73 -8.61 2.41
N ASN A 160 13.72 -7.44 1.76
CA ASN A 160 13.49 -6.15 2.44
C ASN A 160 12.06 -5.64 2.38
N TYR A 161 11.25 -6.09 1.43
CA TYR A 161 9.93 -5.52 1.20
C TYR A 161 8.96 -6.44 0.46
N ILE A 162 7.70 -6.08 0.57
CA ILE A 162 6.55 -6.56 -0.19
C ILE A 162 5.90 -5.32 -0.81
N TYR A 163 5.74 -5.33 -2.13
CA TYR A 163 5.03 -4.29 -2.85
C TYR A 163 3.84 -4.89 -3.60
N LEU A 164 2.64 -4.48 -3.23
CA LEU A 164 1.40 -4.92 -3.87
C LEU A 164 0.81 -3.79 -4.72
N PHE A 165 0.55 -4.10 -5.98
CA PHE A 165 -0.10 -3.21 -6.94
C PHE A 165 -1.40 -3.83 -7.45
N GLY A 166 -2.48 -3.07 -7.42
CA GLY A 166 -3.80 -3.48 -7.91
C GLY A 166 -4.30 -2.55 -9.00
N GLU A 167 -4.68 -3.14 -10.13
CA GLU A 167 -5.33 -2.47 -11.26
C GLU A 167 -6.79 -2.89 -11.35
N ALA A 168 -7.70 -1.94 -11.14
CA ALA A 168 -9.12 -2.21 -11.25
C ALA A 168 -9.47 -2.59 -12.69
N GLN A 169 -10.28 -3.65 -12.84
CA GLN A 169 -10.78 -4.14 -14.12
C GLN A 169 -12.23 -3.71 -14.36
N ASN A 170 -12.92 -3.24 -13.32
CA ASN A 170 -14.25 -2.64 -13.36
C ASN A 170 -14.30 -1.41 -12.42
N TYR A 171 -15.30 -0.54 -12.61
CA TYR A 171 -15.48 0.70 -11.84
C TYR A 171 -14.25 1.64 -11.84
N ILE A 172 -13.47 1.60 -12.92
CA ILE A 172 -12.20 2.34 -13.08
C ILE A 172 -12.48 3.83 -13.10
N GLY A 173 -11.86 4.58 -12.18
CA GLY A 173 -12.02 6.04 -12.10
C GLY A 173 -13.33 6.52 -11.47
N ASP A 174 -14.33 5.62 -11.35
CA ASP A 174 -15.59 5.86 -10.66
C ASP A 174 -15.48 5.48 -9.19
N ALA A 175 -15.36 4.17 -8.89
CA ALA A 175 -15.33 3.67 -7.52
C ALA A 175 -13.98 3.04 -7.12
N ALA A 176 -13.09 2.86 -8.10
CA ALA A 176 -11.83 2.16 -7.91
C ALA A 176 -10.66 2.96 -8.50
N TYR A 177 -9.65 3.19 -7.66
CA TYR A 177 -8.37 3.76 -8.05
C TYR A 177 -7.26 2.73 -7.84
N PRO A 178 -6.17 2.79 -8.62
CA PRO A 178 -5.08 1.82 -8.49
C PRO A 178 -4.53 1.75 -7.07
N VAL A 179 -4.50 0.53 -6.53
CA VAL A 179 -4.00 0.24 -5.19
C VAL A 179 -2.50 0.09 -5.27
N ARG A 180 -1.79 0.76 -4.37
CA ARG A 180 -0.35 0.64 -4.19
C ARG A 180 -0.09 0.51 -2.71
N LEU A 181 0.67 -0.51 -2.32
CA LEU A 181 0.96 -0.79 -0.94
C LEU A 181 2.40 -1.29 -0.82
N TYR A 182 3.23 -0.49 -0.14
CA TYR A 182 4.56 -0.88 0.28
C TYR A 182 4.51 -1.36 1.73
N LEU A 183 5.08 -2.53 2.01
CA LEU A 183 5.37 -3.03 3.35
C LEU A 183 6.83 -3.46 3.38
N GLY A 184 7.69 -2.84 4.19
CA GLY A 184 9.09 -3.22 4.16
C GLY A 184 9.98 -2.36 5.04
N ARG A 185 11.30 -2.51 4.86
CA ARG A 185 12.34 -1.65 5.44
C ARG A 185 12.45 -0.32 4.72
N MET A 186 12.91 0.69 5.41
CA MET A 186 13.33 1.95 4.82
C MET A 186 14.85 1.99 4.91
N LYS A 187 15.51 2.58 3.90
CA LYS A 187 16.92 2.93 4.00
C LYS A 187 17.04 4.26 4.73
N PRO A 188 17.55 4.31 5.97
CA PRO A 188 17.71 5.57 6.70
C PRO A 188 18.86 6.40 6.11
N PHE A 189 18.79 7.72 6.21
CA PHE A 189 19.93 8.60 5.86
C PHE A 189 20.96 8.75 6.96
N GLU A 190 20.53 8.55 8.21
CA GLU A 190 21.39 8.52 9.39
C GLU A 190 21.59 7.06 9.79
N GLU A 191 22.33 6.28 9.00
CA GLU A 191 22.58 4.85 9.25
C GLU A 191 23.27 4.61 10.60
N GLU A 192 24.01 5.60 11.13
CA GLU A 192 24.66 5.48 12.43
C GLU A 192 23.72 5.73 13.62
N ASP A 193 22.48 6.20 13.41
CA ASP A 193 21.52 6.45 14.49
C ASP A 193 20.91 5.11 14.96
N PRO A 194 21.28 4.61 16.17
CA PRO A 194 20.82 3.32 16.67
C PRO A 194 19.31 3.29 16.91
N LEU A 195 18.63 4.45 16.99
CA LEU A 195 17.18 4.55 17.13
C LEU A 195 16.45 4.29 15.79
N VAL A 196 17.18 4.18 14.67
CA VAL A 196 16.59 4.09 13.32
C VAL A 196 17.22 2.96 12.48
N ALA A 197 18.47 2.57 12.73
CA ALA A 197 19.26 1.70 11.84
C ALA A 197 18.59 0.35 11.44
N ASN A 198 17.91 -0.35 12.35
CA ASN A 198 17.35 -1.69 12.09
C ASN A 198 15.82 -1.81 12.22
N ASP A 199 15.16 -0.87 12.92
CA ASP A 199 13.72 -0.93 13.19
C ASP A 199 12.89 0.03 12.32
N PHE A 200 13.54 0.68 11.34
CA PHE A 200 12.86 1.57 10.40
C PHE A 200 12.11 0.75 9.33
N VAL A 201 11.00 0.18 9.76
CA VAL A 201 10.08 -0.68 9.01
C VAL A 201 8.70 -0.01 8.99
N GLY A 202 7.99 -0.06 7.87
CA GLY A 202 6.78 0.71 7.69
C GLY A 202 5.88 0.20 6.58
N ILE A 203 4.67 0.76 6.55
CA ILE A 203 3.61 0.43 5.61
C ILE A 203 3.06 1.72 5.03
N PHE A 204 3.03 1.81 3.70
CA PHE A 204 2.64 3.02 2.98
C PHE A 204 1.66 2.65 1.87
N GLY A 205 0.50 3.29 1.87
CA GLY A 205 -0.61 3.00 0.97
C GLY A 205 -0.85 4.10 -0.07
N HIS A 206 -1.61 3.77 -1.10
CA HIS A 206 -2.07 4.72 -2.13
C HIS A 206 -2.99 5.81 -1.59
N TYR A 207 -3.62 5.56 -0.45
CA TYR A 207 -4.57 6.47 0.16
C TYR A 207 -3.97 7.04 1.45
N PRO A 208 -4.09 8.36 1.72
CA PRO A 208 -3.57 8.96 2.94
C PRO A 208 -4.16 8.33 4.22
N VAL A 209 -3.28 7.97 5.14
CA VAL A 209 -3.59 7.50 6.49
C VAL A 209 -3.49 8.63 7.51
N GLY A 210 -4.17 8.50 8.65
CA GLY A 210 -4.13 9.49 9.73
C GLY A 210 -5.01 10.71 9.51
N MET A 211 -5.93 10.68 8.54
CA MET A 211 -6.90 11.75 8.32
C MET A 211 -7.94 11.74 9.44
N ASN A 212 -7.87 12.66 10.41
CA ASN A 212 -8.95 12.82 11.39
C ASN A 212 -10.04 13.81 10.92
N ILE A 213 -9.72 14.75 10.02
CA ILE A 213 -10.64 15.78 9.50
C ILE A 213 -10.27 16.08 8.02
N ALA A 214 -11.27 16.24 7.14
CA ALA A 214 -11.09 16.44 5.69
C ALA A 214 -10.22 17.66 5.31
N GLY A 215 -10.15 18.71 6.13
CA GLY A 215 -9.36 19.91 5.87
C GLY A 215 -7.86 19.79 6.20
N VAL A 216 -7.37 18.60 6.54
CA VAL A 216 -5.97 18.36 6.92
C VAL A 216 -5.17 17.79 5.76
N GLU A 217 -5.81 17.27 4.70
CA GLU A 217 -5.12 16.59 3.59
C GLU A 217 -3.97 17.41 2.98
N LEU A 218 -4.21 18.69 2.76
CA LEU A 218 -3.26 19.64 2.15
C LEU A 218 -2.32 20.31 3.16
N LYS A 219 -2.50 20.08 4.46
CA LYS A 219 -1.49 20.45 5.45
C LYS A 219 -0.39 19.41 5.33
N HIS A 220 0.85 19.77 5.60
CA HIS A 220 1.99 18.85 5.63
C HIS A 220 1.88 17.73 6.72
N ASN A 221 0.66 17.30 7.11
CA ASN A 221 0.32 16.48 8.26
C ASN A 221 -0.56 15.25 7.91
N THR A 222 -0.76 14.89 6.64
CA THR A 222 -1.57 13.72 6.22
C THR A 222 -0.74 12.51 5.83
N GLY A 223 -0.60 11.55 6.75
CA GLY A 223 0.34 10.43 6.60
C GLY A 223 0.07 9.69 5.30
N ARG A 224 1.11 9.29 4.57
CA ARG A 224 0.95 8.33 3.46
C ARG A 224 1.16 6.89 3.94
N GLY A 225 1.75 6.77 5.11
CA GLY A 225 1.96 5.51 5.80
C GLY A 225 2.31 5.76 7.25
N TYR A 226 2.81 4.72 7.87
CA TYR A 226 3.32 4.76 9.23
C TYR A 226 4.51 3.81 9.35
N VAL A 227 5.34 4.07 10.33
CA VAL A 227 6.51 3.25 10.65
C VAL A 227 6.37 2.70 12.05
N ARG A 228 7.03 1.57 12.29
CA ARG A 228 6.93 0.82 13.55
C ARG A 228 7.29 1.66 14.76
N THR A 229 8.39 2.40 14.65
CA THR A 229 8.93 3.26 15.70
C THR A 229 9.55 4.50 15.06
N SER A 230 9.18 5.68 15.52
CA SER A 230 9.80 6.95 15.14
C SER A 230 11.14 7.13 15.86
N ARG A 231 11.97 8.10 15.43
CA ARG A 231 13.25 8.41 16.11
C ARG A 231 13.08 8.67 17.61
N ASN A 232 11.97 9.30 18.00
CA ASN A 232 11.67 9.62 19.39
C ASN A 232 11.04 8.46 20.17
N GLY A 233 11.07 7.23 19.64
CA GLY A 233 10.48 6.04 20.27
C GLY A 233 8.95 5.95 20.15
N THR A 234 8.32 6.81 19.33
CA THR A 234 6.87 6.80 19.16
C THR A 234 6.47 5.62 18.28
N SER A 235 5.72 4.70 18.86
CA SER A 235 5.18 3.53 18.17
C SER A 235 4.16 3.91 17.10
N ASN A 236 4.18 3.25 15.94
CA ASN A 236 3.21 3.42 14.85
C ASN A 236 3.07 4.88 14.38
N ALA A 237 4.18 5.61 14.36
CA ALA A 237 4.20 7.02 13.98
C ALA A 237 3.87 7.20 12.49
N LEU A 238 3.05 8.21 12.18
CA LEU A 238 2.61 8.51 10.82
C LEU A 238 3.70 9.27 10.05
N TYR A 239 3.99 8.85 8.83
CA TYR A 239 4.98 9.50 7.96
C TYR A 239 4.37 9.82 6.59
N HIS A 240 4.97 10.80 5.91
CA HIS A 240 4.56 11.31 4.60
C HIS A 240 5.63 11.02 3.55
N PHE A 241 5.29 11.28 2.27
CA PHE A 241 6.32 11.49 1.26
C PHE A 241 6.70 12.96 1.20
N SER A 242 8.00 13.25 1.10
CA SER A 242 8.49 14.61 0.86
C SER A 242 8.00 15.09 -0.51
N THR A 243 7.18 16.14 -0.53
CA THR A 243 6.69 16.77 -1.75
C THR A 243 7.84 17.52 -2.42
N SER A 244 8.44 17.00 -3.49
CA SER A 244 9.31 17.76 -4.46
C SER A 244 10.29 16.89 -5.23
N SER A 245 10.43 15.61 -4.91
CA SER A 245 11.49 14.75 -5.44
C SER A 245 11.50 14.63 -6.99
N GLN A 246 10.34 14.76 -7.66
CA GLN A 246 10.23 14.78 -9.14
C GLN A 246 10.09 16.19 -9.77
N VAL A 247 10.22 17.25 -8.98
CA VAL A 247 10.31 18.65 -9.45
C VAL A 247 11.69 19.06 -10.01
N PRO A 248 12.83 18.35 -9.78
CA PRO A 248 14.11 18.75 -10.36
C PRO A 248 14.08 18.70 -11.89
N SER A 249 14.66 19.72 -12.50
CA SER A 249 14.97 19.78 -13.95
C SER A 249 15.55 18.46 -14.41
N PRO A 250 15.08 17.87 -15.53
CA PRO A 250 15.79 16.74 -16.11
C PRO A 250 17.23 17.20 -16.32
N GLY A 251 18.19 16.47 -15.75
CA GLY A 251 19.61 16.81 -15.89
C GLY A 251 20.01 16.97 -17.35
N LEU A 252 21.22 17.49 -17.58
CA LEU A 252 21.79 17.67 -18.92
C LEU A 252 21.57 16.40 -19.77
N GLY A 253 20.75 16.50 -20.82
CA GLY A 253 20.41 15.39 -21.72
C GLY A 253 18.94 14.96 -21.75
N GLY A 254 18.09 15.40 -20.82
CA GLY A 254 16.63 15.33 -20.99
C GLY A 254 15.97 13.94 -20.97
N ARG A 255 16.62 12.91 -20.41
CA ARG A 255 16.18 11.50 -20.53
C ARG A 255 15.13 11.10 -19.47
N TYR A 256 15.42 11.18 -18.18
CA TYR A 256 14.49 11.00 -17.05
C TYR A 256 15.24 11.29 -15.72
N PHE A 257 14.52 11.60 -14.64
CA PHE A 257 15.07 11.70 -13.28
C PHE A 257 14.58 10.51 -12.45
N ILE A 258 15.50 9.75 -11.85
CA ILE A 258 15.16 8.71 -10.87
C ILE A 258 15.03 9.36 -9.51
N SER A 259 13.86 9.18 -8.92
CA SER A 259 13.52 9.74 -7.64
C SER A 259 13.29 8.62 -6.63
N PRO A 260 13.92 8.67 -5.45
CA PRO A 260 13.52 7.82 -4.35
C PRO A 260 12.19 8.29 -3.74
N PHE A 261 11.53 7.40 -3.00
CA PHE A 261 10.39 7.75 -2.17
C PHE A 261 10.88 8.24 -0.81
N TYR A 262 11.13 9.54 -0.69
CA TYR A 262 11.59 10.15 0.56
C TYR A 262 10.50 10.12 1.64
N VAL A 263 10.80 9.48 2.77
CA VAL A 263 9.91 9.32 3.92
C VAL A 263 10.20 10.44 4.93
N TRP A 264 9.18 11.24 5.25
CA TRP A 264 9.30 12.48 6.03
C TRP A 264 8.33 12.51 7.22
N HIS A 265 8.75 13.14 8.31
CA HIS A 265 7.94 13.39 9.51
C HIS A 265 8.04 14.87 9.94
N GLY A 266 6.93 15.43 10.43
CA GLY A 266 6.81 16.87 10.76
C GLY A 266 7.85 17.42 11.72
N THR A 267 8.28 16.62 12.69
CA THR A 267 9.28 17.03 13.68
C THR A 267 10.67 16.42 13.45
N GLU A 268 10.80 15.43 12.56
CA GLU A 268 12.07 14.72 12.35
C GLU A 268 12.70 15.00 10.98
N GLY A 269 11.98 15.66 10.07
CA GLY A 269 12.43 15.92 8.71
C GLY A 269 12.36 14.67 7.83
N VAL A 270 13.14 14.67 6.73
CA VAL A 270 13.29 13.49 5.86
C VAL A 270 14.21 12.50 6.57
N ARG A 271 13.74 11.26 6.77
CA ARG A 271 14.46 10.25 7.55
C ARG A 271 15.11 9.17 6.71
N GLY A 272 14.60 8.96 5.51
CA GLY A 272 15.13 7.95 4.62
C GLY A 272 14.21 7.77 3.43
N GLU A 273 14.26 6.58 2.86
CA GLU A 273 13.55 6.25 1.64
C GLU A 273 13.13 4.79 1.61
N PHE A 274 12.25 4.43 0.68
CA PHE A 274 11.96 3.02 0.44
C PHE A 274 13.21 2.25 0.02
N PHE A 275 13.31 1.03 0.53
CA PHE A 275 14.39 0.14 0.17
C PHE A 275 14.09 -0.47 -1.21
N GLY A 276 15.03 -0.35 -2.15
CA GLY A 276 14.99 -1.04 -3.44
C GLY A 276 13.84 -0.65 -4.39
N ILE A 277 13.08 0.41 -4.09
CA ILE A 277 12.04 0.95 -4.97
C ILE A 277 12.27 2.44 -5.22
N ARG A 278 12.29 2.81 -6.51
CA ARG A 278 12.36 4.19 -6.99
C ARG A 278 11.20 4.47 -7.96
N THR A 279 11.05 5.73 -8.34
CA THR A 279 10.07 6.19 -9.33
C THR A 279 10.73 7.11 -10.33
N ALA A 280 10.33 7.02 -11.60
CA ALA A 280 10.80 7.90 -12.66
C ALA A 280 9.66 8.28 -13.60
N VAL A 281 9.85 9.35 -14.37
CA VAL A 281 8.95 9.73 -15.47
C VAL A 281 9.72 9.59 -16.77
N LEU A 282 9.32 8.61 -17.58
CA LEU A 282 9.90 8.36 -18.90
C LEU A 282 9.24 9.28 -19.92
N ARG A 283 10.03 10.09 -20.63
CA ARG A 283 9.52 10.93 -21.73
C ARG A 283 8.95 10.10 -22.88
N ASN A 284 9.54 8.93 -23.15
CA ASN A 284 9.05 7.94 -24.10
C ASN A 284 9.13 6.54 -23.49
N SER A 285 7.98 5.99 -23.08
CA SER A 285 7.89 4.66 -22.48
C SER A 285 8.14 3.52 -23.47
N SER A 286 8.09 3.77 -24.79
CA SER A 286 8.39 2.73 -25.78
C SER A 286 9.86 2.29 -25.73
N MET A 287 10.75 3.09 -25.15
CA MET A 287 12.18 2.77 -25.03
C MET A 287 12.48 1.80 -23.90
N TYR A 288 11.63 1.77 -22.88
CA TYR A 288 11.76 0.89 -21.73
C TYR A 288 10.37 0.33 -21.45
N PRO A 289 9.93 -0.73 -22.16
CA PRO A 289 8.61 -1.34 -21.91
C PRO A 289 8.54 -2.01 -20.54
N ASP A 290 7.32 -2.37 -20.11
CA ASP A 290 7.12 -3.13 -18.87
C ASP A 290 7.94 -4.43 -18.90
N GLY A 291 8.66 -4.69 -17.82
CA GLY A 291 9.57 -5.83 -17.72
C GLY A 291 10.97 -5.61 -18.30
N SER A 292 11.25 -4.45 -18.88
CA SER A 292 12.60 -4.12 -19.34
C SER A 292 13.57 -3.85 -18.18
N ILE A 293 14.86 -4.00 -18.47
CA ILE A 293 15.94 -3.68 -17.55
C ILE A 293 16.55 -2.33 -17.91
N LEU A 294 16.71 -1.48 -16.92
CA LEU A 294 17.36 -0.19 -17.00
C LEU A 294 18.69 -0.24 -16.23
N ASP A 295 19.79 -0.19 -16.98
CA ASP A 295 21.15 -0.13 -16.44
C ASP A 295 21.64 1.33 -16.37
N LEU A 296 22.09 1.77 -15.19
CA LEU A 296 22.56 3.13 -14.91
C LEU A 296 23.83 3.12 -14.05
N GLY A 297 24.98 3.11 -14.71
CA GLY A 297 26.25 3.03 -14.00
C GLY A 297 26.31 1.72 -13.21
N ASP A 298 26.38 1.80 -11.88
CA ASP A 298 26.40 0.65 -10.98
C ASP A 298 25.02 0.12 -10.59
N GLU A 299 23.97 0.88 -10.84
CA GLU A 299 22.60 0.51 -10.50
C GLU A 299 21.89 -0.18 -11.67
N ARG A 300 21.04 -1.16 -11.34
CA ARG A 300 20.21 -1.89 -12.30
C ARG A 300 18.78 -1.98 -11.79
N TYR A 301 17.82 -1.65 -12.65
CA TYR A 301 16.42 -1.58 -12.30
C TYR A 301 15.54 -2.41 -13.23
N TYR A 302 14.60 -3.15 -12.65
CA TYR A 302 13.46 -3.70 -13.36
C TYR A 302 12.37 -2.62 -13.49
N VAL A 303 11.96 -2.34 -14.73
CA VAL A 303 11.01 -1.27 -15.04
C VAL A 303 9.58 -1.81 -14.98
N PHE A 304 8.76 -1.21 -14.12
CA PHE A 304 7.35 -1.51 -13.99
C PHE A 304 6.47 -0.30 -14.34
N HIS A 305 5.63 -0.45 -15.37
CA HIS A 305 4.72 0.61 -15.77
C HIS A 305 3.53 0.63 -14.83
N VAL A 306 3.34 1.78 -14.19
CA VAL A 306 2.12 2.03 -13.47
C VAL A 306 1.15 2.69 -14.43
N ASN A 307 -0.10 2.23 -14.43
CA ASN A 307 -1.16 2.97 -15.09
C ASN A 307 -1.13 4.42 -14.60
N VAL A 308 -1.12 5.36 -15.56
CA VAL A 308 -1.04 6.79 -15.29
C VAL A 308 -2.30 7.18 -14.54
N GLN A 309 -2.21 7.14 -13.23
CA GLN A 309 -3.23 7.70 -12.37
C GLN A 309 -2.98 9.19 -12.35
N GLN A 310 -3.79 9.94 -13.10
CA GLN A 310 -3.85 11.37 -12.90
C GLN A 310 -4.24 11.62 -11.43
N HIS A 311 -3.57 12.57 -10.80
CA HIS A 311 -3.93 12.99 -9.46
C HIS A 311 -5.42 13.36 -9.44
N PRO A 312 -6.27 12.73 -8.61
CA PRO A 312 -7.70 12.99 -8.62
C PRO A 312 -7.98 14.50 -8.46
N ALA A 313 -8.81 15.07 -9.33
CA ALA A 313 -9.13 16.51 -9.27
C ALA A 313 -9.93 16.87 -8.00
N THR A 314 -10.62 15.90 -7.42
CA THR A 314 -11.41 16.02 -6.19
C THR A 314 -11.00 14.94 -5.19
N HIS A 315 -11.27 15.21 -3.91
CA HIS A 315 -11.11 14.21 -2.85
C HIS A 315 -12.15 13.10 -3.07
N GLN A 316 -11.73 11.84 -2.87
CA GLN A 316 -12.51 10.63 -3.02
C GLN A 316 -12.72 10.00 -1.66
N GLY A 317 -13.96 9.85 -1.17
CA GLY A 317 -14.19 9.43 0.20
C GLY A 317 -14.64 7.98 0.38
N PHE A 318 -14.50 7.46 1.59
CA PHE A 318 -14.91 6.12 1.97
C PHE A 318 -15.38 6.12 3.42
N PHE A 319 -16.19 5.13 3.80
CA PHE A 319 -16.52 4.90 5.20
C PHE A 319 -15.55 3.89 5.79
N ALA A 320 -14.89 4.23 6.90
CA ALA A 320 -14.01 3.29 7.60
C ALA A 320 -14.80 2.32 8.49
N THR A 321 -14.15 1.30 9.06
CA THR A 321 -14.83 0.32 9.92
C THR A 321 -15.44 0.91 11.19
N ASN A 322 -14.97 2.07 11.64
CA ASN A 322 -15.56 2.81 12.77
C ASN A 322 -16.82 3.62 12.38
N GLY A 323 -17.20 3.64 11.10
CA GLY A 323 -18.34 4.39 10.58
C GLY A 323 -18.14 5.86 10.31
N ALA A 324 -16.94 6.38 10.57
CA ALA A 324 -16.61 7.72 10.14
C ALA A 324 -16.35 7.74 8.63
N TYR A 325 -16.74 8.86 8.01
CA TYR A 325 -16.45 9.15 6.62
C TYR A 325 -15.09 9.85 6.53
N TYR A 326 -14.20 9.29 5.74
CA TYR A 326 -12.88 9.82 5.45
C TYR A 326 -12.82 10.22 3.98
N ASN A 327 -12.10 11.29 3.67
CA ASN A 327 -12.01 11.79 2.30
C ASN A 327 -10.60 12.29 2.03
N GLY A 328 -10.05 11.88 0.89
CA GLY A 328 -8.66 12.10 0.51
C GLY A 328 -8.44 11.82 -0.97
N GLN A 329 -7.28 12.14 -1.49
CA GLN A 329 -6.90 11.90 -2.88
C GLN A 329 -6.08 10.59 -2.93
N PRO A 330 -6.64 9.49 -3.46
CA PRO A 330 -5.88 8.26 -3.69
C PRO A 330 -4.77 8.57 -4.68
N TYR A 331 -3.57 8.83 -4.20
CA TYR A 331 -2.41 9.14 -5.02
C TYR A 331 -1.16 8.69 -4.30
N PHE A 332 -0.42 7.73 -4.85
CA PHE A 332 0.75 7.17 -4.19
C PHE A 332 2.04 7.96 -4.42
N PHE A 333 2.07 8.88 -5.39
CA PHE A 333 3.31 9.56 -5.75
C PHE A 333 3.46 10.87 -4.98
N ASP A 334 4.70 11.29 -4.81
CA ASP A 334 5.10 12.50 -4.10
C ASP A 334 4.91 13.79 -4.92
N SER A 335 4.69 13.68 -6.23
CA SER A 335 4.41 14.80 -7.13
C SER A 335 3.27 14.48 -8.10
N ALA A 336 2.32 15.40 -8.24
CA ALA A 336 1.26 15.33 -9.25
C ALA A 336 1.75 15.63 -10.68
N LEU A 337 2.90 16.30 -10.80
CA LEU A 337 3.45 16.77 -12.07
C LEU A 337 4.18 15.63 -12.81
N LEU A 338 3.85 15.48 -14.09
CA LEU A 338 4.58 14.62 -15.02
C LEU A 338 5.39 15.52 -15.96
N LEU A 339 6.73 15.49 -15.83
CA LEU A 339 7.61 16.27 -16.71
C LEU A 339 7.34 15.88 -18.18
N GLY A 340 7.02 16.88 -19.01
CA GLY A 340 6.82 16.72 -20.46
C GLY A 340 5.66 15.81 -20.88
N GLY A 341 4.70 15.53 -19.99
CA GLY A 341 3.60 14.59 -20.28
C GLY A 341 4.03 13.13 -20.40
N GLY A 342 5.20 12.78 -19.86
CA GLY A 342 5.74 11.41 -19.89
C GLY A 342 4.95 10.41 -19.03
N GLN A 343 5.33 9.13 -19.13
CA GLN A 343 4.71 8.04 -18.39
C GLN A 343 5.49 7.72 -17.12
N ARG A 344 4.80 7.59 -15.99
CA ARG A 344 5.43 7.20 -14.73
C ARG A 344 5.71 5.71 -14.68
N VAL A 345 6.86 5.36 -14.13
CA VAL A 345 7.27 3.98 -13.85
C VAL A 345 7.74 3.84 -12.41
N LEU A 346 7.55 2.65 -11.86
CA LEU A 346 8.27 2.19 -10.69
C LEU A 346 9.51 1.43 -11.15
N LEU A 347 10.60 1.62 -10.43
CA LEU A 347 11.88 0.99 -10.71
C LEU A 347 12.22 0.14 -9.49
N PHE A 348 12.32 -1.17 -9.68
CA PHE A 348 12.71 -2.11 -8.65
C PHE A 348 14.18 -2.44 -8.81
N GLU A 349 14.97 -2.18 -7.79
CA GLU A 349 16.40 -2.48 -7.80
C GLU A 349 16.62 -4.00 -7.87
N ILE A 350 17.48 -4.43 -8.80
CA ILE A 350 17.86 -5.84 -8.98
C ILE A 350 19.38 -5.99 -9.04
N GLU A 351 19.86 -7.17 -8.71
CA GLU A 351 21.29 -7.50 -8.75
C GLU A 351 21.80 -7.49 -10.20
N LYS A 352 23.05 -7.04 -10.40
CA LYS A 352 23.75 -7.27 -11.66
C LYS A 352 24.20 -8.72 -11.75
N GLU A 353 23.99 -9.35 -12.90
CA GLU A 353 24.64 -10.63 -13.19
C GLU A 353 26.16 -10.41 -13.22
N VAL A 354 26.90 -11.23 -12.46
CA VAL A 354 28.36 -11.19 -12.36
C VAL A 354 28.99 -12.04 -13.44
#